data_AF-A0A1Y0M8N2-F1
#
_entry.id   AF-A0A1Y0M8N2-F1
#
_cell.length_a   1.000
_cell.length_b   1.000
_cell.length_c   1.000
_cell.angle_alpha   90.00
_cell.angle_beta   90.00
_cell.angle_gamma   90.00
#
_symmetry.space_group_name_H-M   'P 1'
#
loop_
_entity.id
_entity.type
_entity.pdbx_description
1 polymer ?
#
loop_
_entity_poly.entity_id
_entity_poly.type
_entity_poly.pdbx_seq_one_letter_code
_entity_poly.pdbx_strand_id
1 'polypeptide(L)'
;MSEKEIMSKEMIDFINKKQNEIRIERNSEFFSFIKQILVLSTTLLGLTIAFNKFFENKGHYLLLISSIFLFGLNILLSLIVWYEKIKNLDNGILALEKRRKLIEDGNNDNAKDIFVPFGKFFEKTTKTLYVSFFLSVVSLCLFGALSITEKENKELQKENSIKPIKLKQVDSLSNKFFKHK
;
A
#
# COMPACT_ATOMS: atom_id res chain seq x y z
N MET A 1 -22.47 -8.23 50.93
CA MET A 1 -22.54 -8.08 49.47
C MET A 1 -23.32 -9.28 48.94
N SER A 2 -24.40 -9.06 48.19
CA SER A 2 -25.20 -10.17 47.64
C SER A 2 -24.53 -10.76 46.39
N GLU A 3 -24.81 -12.02 46.04
CA GLU A 3 -24.30 -12.65 44.80
C GLU A 3 -24.63 -11.83 43.54
N LYS A 4 -25.75 -11.10 43.53
CA LYS A 4 -26.12 -10.20 42.44
C LYS A 4 -25.19 -8.99 42.32
N GLU A 5 -24.71 -8.46 43.44
CA GLU A 5 -23.76 -7.33 43.46
C GLU A 5 -22.37 -7.78 43.00
N ILE A 6 -21.96 -9.01 43.34
CA ILE A 6 -20.70 -9.61 42.87
C ILE A 6 -20.75 -9.78 41.33
N MET A 7 -21.81 -10.40 40.82
CA MET A 7 -21.98 -10.67 39.39
C MET A 7 -22.09 -9.39 38.54
N SER A 8 -22.78 -8.37 39.04
CA SER A 8 -22.87 -7.05 38.40
C SER A 8 -21.50 -6.38 38.31
N LYS A 9 -20.71 -6.41 39.39
CA LYS A 9 -19.36 -5.84 39.42
C LYS A 9 -18.43 -6.54 38.44
N GLU A 10 -18.42 -7.87 38.40
CA GLU A 10 -17.61 -8.65 37.45
C GLU A 10 -17.98 -8.35 35.99
N MET A 11 -19.27 -8.19 35.68
CA MET A 11 -19.71 -7.81 34.34
C MET A 11 -19.29 -6.38 33.96
N ILE A 12 -19.37 -5.42 34.89
CA ILE A 12 -18.92 -4.04 34.65
C ILE A 12 -17.40 -4.01 34.40
N ASP A 13 -16.62 -4.74 35.18
CA ASP A 13 -15.17 -4.85 34.98
C ASP A 13 -14.82 -5.50 33.64
N PHE A 14 -15.57 -6.53 33.22
CA PHE A 14 -15.45 -7.12 31.89
C PHE A 14 -15.73 -6.11 30.76
N ILE A 15 -16.80 -5.32 30.88
CA ILE A 15 -17.15 -4.28 29.90
C ILE A 15 -16.05 -3.22 29.81
N ASN A 16 -15.56 -2.73 30.96
CA ASN A 16 -14.48 -1.74 31.00
C ASN A 16 -13.21 -2.28 30.33
N LYS A 17 -12.86 -3.55 30.59
CA LYS A 17 -11.74 -4.23 29.92
C LYS A 17 -11.95 -4.28 28.41
N LYS A 18 -13.14 -4.70 27.94
CA LYS A 18 -13.47 -4.75 26.51
C LYS A 18 -13.44 -3.39 25.83
N GLN A 19 -13.92 -2.33 26.49
CA GLN A 19 -13.82 -0.97 25.97
C GLN A 19 -12.36 -0.52 25.83
N ASN A 20 -11.49 -0.86 26.78
CA ASN A 20 -10.07 -0.57 26.67
C ASN A 20 -9.40 -1.36 25.53
N GLU A 21 -9.73 -2.64 25.36
CA GLU A 21 -9.26 -3.44 24.21
C GLU A 21 -9.63 -2.77 22.88
N ILE A 22 -10.90 -2.36 22.71
CA ILE A 22 -11.36 -1.68 21.49
C ILE A 22 -10.65 -0.33 21.29
N ARG A 23 -10.40 0.44 22.35
CA ARG A 23 -9.65 1.71 22.26
C ARG A 23 -8.21 1.50 21.81
N ILE A 24 -7.54 0.46 22.31
CA ILE A 24 -6.18 0.09 21.89
C ILE A 24 -6.19 -0.33 20.42
N GLU A 25 -7.15 -1.17 20.01
CA GLU A 25 -7.31 -1.60 18.62
C GLU A 25 -7.55 -0.40 17.68
N ARG A 26 -8.42 0.53 18.06
CA ARG A 26 -8.68 1.76 17.31
C ARG A 26 -7.41 2.58 17.08
N ASN A 27 -6.60 2.75 18.11
CA ASN A 27 -5.32 3.46 18.01
C ASN A 27 -4.33 2.72 17.12
N SER A 28 -4.25 1.39 17.24
CA SER A 28 -3.42 0.55 16.38
C SER A 28 -3.80 0.69 14.89
N GLU A 29 -5.09 0.62 14.58
CA GLU A 29 -5.62 0.80 13.22
C GLU A 29 -5.32 2.20 12.67
N PHE A 30 -5.43 3.25 13.49
CA PHE A 30 -5.01 4.60 13.11
C PHE A 30 -3.53 4.68 12.76
N PHE A 31 -2.63 4.16 13.61
CA PHE A 31 -1.20 4.18 13.32
C PHE A 31 -0.84 3.34 12.10
N SER A 32 -1.52 2.21 11.89
CA SER A 32 -1.36 1.37 10.70
C SER A 32 -1.75 2.13 9.43
N PHE A 33 -2.89 2.82 9.44
CA PHE A 33 -3.34 3.66 8.34
C PHE A 33 -2.35 4.78 8.01
N ILE A 34 -1.89 5.53 9.02
CA ILE A 34 -0.91 6.61 8.81
C ILE A 34 0.40 6.06 8.21
N LYS A 35 0.91 4.93 8.71
CA LYS A 35 2.09 4.26 8.14
C LYS A 35 1.88 3.91 6.68
N GLN A 36 0.72 3.32 6.34
CA GLN A 36 0.41 2.94 4.97
C GLN A 36 0.36 4.16 4.04
N ILE A 37 -0.32 5.23 4.43
CA ILE A 37 -0.39 6.48 3.65
C ILE A 37 0.99 7.09 3.45
N LEU A 38 1.83 7.07 4.48
CA LEU A 38 3.19 7.58 4.41
C LEU A 38 4.02 6.78 3.39
N VAL A 39 3.94 5.44 3.42
CA VAL A 39 4.61 4.57 2.44
C VAL A 39 4.12 4.81 1.02
N LEU A 40 2.80 4.92 0.81
CA LEU A 40 2.23 5.22 -0.51
C LEU A 40 2.71 6.58 -1.02
N SER A 41 2.73 7.60 -0.16
CA SER A 41 3.15 8.96 -0.51
C SER A 41 4.64 9.05 -0.84
N THR A 42 5.51 8.41 -0.04
CA THR A 42 6.96 8.37 -0.31
C THR A 42 7.27 7.59 -1.58
N THR A 43 6.53 6.52 -1.85
CA THR A 43 6.67 5.74 -3.10
C THR A 43 6.26 6.59 -4.31
N LEU A 44 5.16 7.34 -4.21
CA LEU A 44 4.71 8.26 -5.27
C LEU A 44 5.73 9.37 -5.54
N LEU A 45 6.34 9.92 -4.48
CA LEU A 45 7.41 10.92 -4.59
C LEU A 45 8.64 10.31 -5.30
N GLY A 46 9.04 9.10 -4.91
CA GLY A 46 10.13 8.37 -5.54
C GLY A 46 9.90 8.10 -7.03
N LEU A 47 8.69 7.68 -7.39
CA LEU A 47 8.26 7.51 -8.79
C LEU A 47 8.37 8.81 -9.58
N THR A 48 7.88 9.92 -9.02
CA THR A 48 7.94 11.24 -9.68
C THR A 48 9.38 11.68 -9.93
N ILE A 49 10.27 11.51 -8.94
CA ILE A 49 11.70 11.87 -9.07
C ILE A 49 12.40 10.97 -10.11
N ALA A 50 12.15 9.67 -10.08
CA ALA A 50 12.73 8.72 -11.02
C ALA A 50 12.31 9.05 -12.47
N PHE A 51 11.07 9.50 -12.66
CA PHE A 51 10.50 9.76 -13.97
C PHE A 51 11.10 10.97 -14.68
N ASN A 52 11.56 12.00 -13.97
CA ASN A 52 12.18 13.18 -14.57
C ASN A 52 13.38 12.89 -15.50
N LYS A 53 13.91 11.66 -15.49
CA LYS A 53 15.03 11.21 -16.33
C LYS A 53 14.64 10.46 -17.60
N PHE A 54 13.36 10.11 -17.81
CA PHE A 54 12.93 9.15 -18.86
C PHE A 54 11.82 9.67 -19.80
N PHE A 55 11.72 10.98 -20.01
CA PHE A 55 10.65 11.64 -20.78
C PHE A 55 10.53 11.23 -22.27
N GLU A 56 11.51 10.54 -22.84
CA GLU A 56 11.55 10.27 -24.29
C GLU A 56 10.71 9.06 -24.73
N ASN A 57 10.32 8.16 -23.80
CA ASN A 57 9.64 6.91 -24.14
C ASN A 57 8.15 6.92 -23.72
N LYS A 58 7.25 6.82 -24.71
CA LYS A 58 5.79 6.79 -24.49
C LYS A 58 5.33 5.66 -23.56
N GLY A 59 6.03 4.52 -23.56
CA GLY A 59 5.72 3.38 -22.70
C GLY A 59 5.95 3.68 -21.21
N HIS A 60 7.04 4.38 -20.89
CA HIS A 60 7.32 4.83 -19.52
C HIS A 60 6.27 5.82 -19.03
N TYR A 61 5.81 6.73 -19.88
CA TYR A 61 4.78 7.71 -19.53
C TYR A 61 3.42 7.08 -19.19
N LEU A 62 2.99 6.08 -19.97
CA LEU A 62 1.75 5.34 -19.68
C LEU A 62 1.84 4.56 -18.35
N LEU A 63 2.98 3.92 -18.09
CA LEU A 63 3.21 3.21 -16.83
C LEU A 63 3.22 4.16 -15.63
N LEU A 64 3.74 5.37 -15.79
CA LEU A 64 3.72 6.39 -14.73
C LEU A 64 2.28 6.80 -14.41
N ILE A 65 1.49 7.20 -15.41
CA ILE A 65 0.09 7.61 -15.20
C ILE A 65 -0.70 6.48 -14.57
N SER A 66 -0.55 5.26 -15.07
CA SER A 66 -1.20 4.07 -14.50
C SER A 66 -0.79 3.86 -13.04
N SER A 67 0.49 4.02 -12.71
CA SER A 67 0.98 3.89 -11.34
C SER A 67 0.39 4.97 -10.43
N ILE A 68 0.42 6.24 -10.85
CA ILE A 68 -0.18 7.36 -10.09
C ILE A 68 -1.66 7.09 -9.83
N PHE A 69 -2.40 6.63 -10.85
CA PHE A 69 -3.82 6.31 -10.71
C PHE A 69 -4.06 5.17 -9.71
N LEU A 70 -3.28 4.07 -9.80
CA LEU A 70 -3.36 2.96 -8.85
C LEU A 70 -3.00 3.37 -7.42
N PHE A 71 -1.99 4.23 -7.24
CA PHE A 71 -1.63 4.77 -5.94
C PHE A 71 -2.73 5.66 -5.35
N GLY A 72 -3.33 6.53 -6.18
CA GLY A 72 -4.48 7.34 -5.77
C GLY A 72 -5.69 6.49 -5.37
N LEU A 73 -5.99 5.44 -6.15
CA LEU A 73 -7.05 4.49 -5.84
C LEU A 73 -6.77 3.74 -4.53
N ASN A 74 -5.52 3.33 -4.29
CA ASN A 74 -5.12 2.68 -3.04
C ASN A 74 -5.32 3.58 -1.83
N ILE A 75 -4.97 4.87 -1.93
CA ILE A 75 -5.21 5.86 -0.85
C ILE A 75 -6.72 5.98 -0.58
N LEU A 76 -7.52 6.14 -1.64
CA LEU A 76 -8.97 6.29 -1.50
C LEU A 76 -9.62 5.05 -0.88
N LEU A 77 -9.31 3.86 -1.37
CA LEU A 77 -9.84 2.60 -0.85
C LEU A 77 -9.37 2.35 0.59
N SER A 78 -8.12 2.68 0.92
CA SER A 78 -7.60 2.56 2.29
C SER A 78 -8.35 3.48 3.25
N LEU A 79 -8.67 4.71 2.82
CA LEU A 79 -9.45 5.66 3.62
C LEU A 79 -10.87 5.12 3.89
N ILE A 80 -11.53 4.54 2.89
CA ILE A 80 -12.87 3.96 3.04
C ILE A 80 -12.83 2.77 4.02
N VAL A 81 -11.89 1.84 3.84
CA VAL A 81 -11.73 0.67 4.72
C VAL A 81 -11.43 1.11 6.16
N TRP A 82 -10.53 2.08 6.34
CA TRP A 82 -10.20 2.61 7.65
C TRP A 82 -11.42 3.27 8.31
N TYR A 83 -12.16 4.12 7.59
CA TYR A 83 -13.36 4.77 8.10
C TYR A 83 -14.40 3.74 8.56
N GLU A 84 -14.67 2.70 7.77
CA GLU A 84 -15.63 1.65 8.14
C GLU A 84 -15.17 0.84 9.35
N LYS A 85 -13.87 0.54 9.48
CA LYS A 85 -13.32 -0.11 10.68
C LYS A 85 -13.55 0.74 11.93
N ILE A 86 -13.17 2.02 11.89
CA ILE A 86 -13.33 2.93 13.03
C ILE A 86 -14.80 3.05 13.42
N LYS A 87 -15.68 3.23 12.44
CA LYS A 87 -17.13 3.28 12.66
C LYS A 87 -17.66 2.02 13.34
N ASN A 88 -17.18 0.84 12.96
CA ASN A 88 -17.60 -0.41 13.59
C ASN A 88 -17.07 -0.56 15.02
N LEU A 89 -15.83 -0.13 15.28
CA LEU A 89 -15.27 -0.09 16.64
C LEU A 89 -16.07 0.87 17.54
N ASP A 90 -16.38 2.07 17.04
CA ASP A 90 -17.17 3.06 17.79
C ASP A 90 -18.60 2.56 18.05
N ASN A 91 -19.24 1.90 17.08
CA ASN A 91 -20.52 1.21 17.28
C ASN A 91 -20.43 0.11 18.35
N GLY A 92 -19.32 -0.63 18.39
CA GLY A 92 -19.04 -1.62 19.42
C GLY A 92 -18.94 -0.99 20.81
N ILE A 93 -18.25 0.14 20.95
CA ILE A 93 -18.16 0.89 22.21
C ILE A 93 -19.55 1.35 22.67
N LEU A 94 -20.34 1.94 21.78
CA LEU A 94 -21.70 2.40 22.09
C LEU A 94 -22.61 1.26 22.55
N ALA A 95 -22.49 0.09 21.92
CA ALA A 95 -23.29 -1.07 22.32
C ALA A 95 -22.86 -1.63 23.68
N LEU A 96 -21.55 -1.63 23.98
CA LEU A 96 -21.03 -1.95 25.31
C LEU A 96 -21.49 -0.94 26.37
N GLU A 97 -21.54 0.36 26.05
CA GLU A 97 -22.04 1.39 26.98
C GLU A 97 -23.53 1.23 27.27
N LYS A 98 -24.35 0.93 26.25
CA LYS A 98 -25.77 0.59 26.45
C LYS A 98 -25.94 -0.63 27.34
N ARG A 99 -25.11 -1.66 27.15
CA ARG A 99 -25.13 -2.88 27.98
C ARG A 99 -24.74 -2.58 29.43
N ARG A 100 -23.75 -1.72 29.65
CA ARG A 100 -23.36 -1.27 30.99
C ARG A 100 -24.52 -0.59 31.72
N LYS A 101 -25.24 0.32 31.05
CA LYS A 101 -26.42 1.00 31.62
C LYS A 101 -27.52 0.02 32.03
N LEU A 102 -27.82 -0.97 31.18
CA LEU A 102 -28.82 -2.00 31.50
C LEU A 102 -28.46 -2.83 32.75
N ILE A 103 -27.18 -3.15 32.93
CA ILE A 103 -26.69 -3.87 34.12
C ILE A 103 -26.73 -2.98 35.37
N GLU A 104 -26.37 -1.71 35.24
CA GLU A 104 -26.48 -0.71 36.32
C GLU A 104 -27.95 -0.48 36.74
N ASP A 105 -28.89 -0.53 35.78
CA ASP A 105 -30.34 -0.42 35.99
C ASP A 105 -30.98 -1.72 36.55
N GLY A 106 -30.20 -2.77 36.78
CA GLY A 106 -30.65 -4.03 37.39
C GLY A 106 -31.35 -5.00 36.43
N ASN A 107 -31.27 -4.76 35.11
CA ASN A 107 -31.81 -5.65 34.10
C ASN A 107 -30.74 -6.62 33.58
N ASN A 108 -30.76 -7.85 34.11
CA ASN A 108 -29.79 -8.92 33.82
C ASN A 108 -30.23 -9.88 32.70
N ASP A 109 -31.11 -9.45 31.79
CA ASP A 109 -31.57 -10.33 30.70
C ASP A 109 -30.43 -10.78 29.78
N ASN A 110 -30.45 -12.08 29.45
CA ASN A 110 -29.45 -12.87 28.74
C ASN A 110 -28.70 -12.10 27.64
N ALA A 111 -27.54 -11.61 28.04
CA ALA A 111 -26.76 -10.70 27.25
C ALA A 111 -25.90 -11.48 26.23
N LYS A 112 -26.53 -11.80 25.09
CA LYS A 112 -25.84 -12.35 23.90
C LYS A 112 -24.63 -11.49 23.53
N ASP A 113 -23.59 -12.12 22.99
CA ASP A 113 -22.43 -11.43 22.44
C ASP A 113 -22.87 -10.37 21.44
N ILE A 114 -22.38 -9.14 21.66
CA ILE A 114 -22.64 -8.05 20.73
C ILE A 114 -21.64 -8.20 19.59
N PHE A 115 -22.05 -8.93 18.56
CA PHE A 115 -21.34 -8.98 17.30
C PHE A 115 -21.88 -7.87 16.39
N VAL A 116 -21.03 -6.91 16.02
CA VAL A 116 -21.34 -5.93 14.97
C VAL A 116 -20.81 -6.51 13.65
N PRO A 117 -21.66 -7.08 12.78
CA PRO A 117 -21.19 -7.65 11.53
C PRO A 117 -20.63 -6.55 10.62
N PHE A 118 -19.48 -6.81 10.00
CA PHE A 118 -19.01 -5.99 8.89
C PHE A 118 -19.96 -6.15 7.70
N GLY A 119 -20.27 -5.05 7.02
CA GLY A 119 -21.16 -5.07 5.85
C GLY A 119 -20.49 -5.72 4.63
N LYS A 120 -21.28 -6.26 3.70
CA LYS A 120 -20.78 -6.81 2.42
C LYS A 120 -20.00 -5.79 1.58
N PHE A 121 -20.27 -4.49 1.77
CA PHE A 121 -19.55 -3.41 1.11
C PHE A 121 -18.10 -3.30 1.61
N PHE A 122 -17.88 -3.42 2.92
CA PHE A 122 -16.56 -3.47 3.54
C PHE A 122 -15.71 -4.58 2.94
N GLU A 123 -16.22 -5.81 2.94
CA GLU A 123 -15.50 -6.98 2.41
C GLU A 123 -15.10 -6.81 0.94
N LYS A 124 -16.02 -6.29 0.12
CA LYS A 124 -15.75 -6.00 -1.29
C LYS A 124 -14.65 -4.95 -1.43
N THR A 125 -14.75 -3.85 -0.68
CA THR A 125 -13.77 -2.76 -0.71
C THR A 125 -12.39 -3.24 -0.27
N THR A 126 -12.31 -4.04 0.79
CA THR A 126 -11.06 -4.64 1.26
C THR A 126 -10.43 -5.56 0.21
N LYS A 127 -11.22 -6.42 -0.44
CA LYS A 127 -10.72 -7.27 -1.55
C LYS A 127 -10.19 -6.44 -2.71
N THR A 128 -10.94 -5.41 -3.12
CA THR A 128 -10.50 -4.50 -4.19
C THR A 128 -9.21 -3.76 -3.81
N LEU A 129 -9.08 -3.34 -2.56
CA LEU A 129 -7.86 -2.70 -2.05
C LEU A 129 -6.65 -3.64 -2.19
N TYR A 130 -6.77 -4.90 -1.79
CA TYR A 130 -5.67 -5.87 -1.91
C TYR A 130 -5.26 -6.12 -3.36
N VAL A 131 -6.23 -6.28 -4.26
CA VAL A 131 -5.97 -6.48 -5.69
C VAL A 131 -5.31 -5.24 -6.30
N SER A 132 -5.81 -4.05 -5.98
CA SER A 132 -5.23 -2.77 -6.43
C SER A 132 -3.80 -2.57 -5.91
N PHE A 133 -3.55 -2.93 -4.66
CA PHE A 133 -2.21 -2.87 -4.08
C PHE A 133 -1.25 -3.84 -4.78
N PHE A 134 -1.65 -5.08 -5.01
CA PHE A 134 -0.85 -6.05 -5.75
C PHE A 134 -0.51 -5.57 -7.16
N LEU A 135 -1.49 -5.04 -7.90
CA LEU A 135 -1.27 -4.49 -9.24
C LEU A 135 -0.30 -3.30 -9.22
N SER A 136 -0.36 -2.44 -8.19
CA SER A 136 0.57 -1.31 -8.05
C SER A 136 2.02 -1.76 -7.86
N VAL A 137 2.26 -2.82 -7.09
CA VAL A 137 3.60 -3.40 -6.89
C VAL A 137 4.13 -3.99 -8.21
N VAL A 138 3.30 -4.75 -8.93
CA VAL A 138 3.67 -5.31 -10.23
C VAL A 138 4.02 -4.21 -11.22
N SER A 139 3.22 -3.14 -11.28
CA SER A 139 3.48 -1.97 -12.14
C SER A 139 4.83 -1.31 -11.84
N LEU A 140 5.15 -1.16 -10.55
CA LEU A 140 6.45 -0.63 -10.10
C LEU A 140 7.63 -1.51 -10.50
N CYS A 141 7.51 -2.82 -10.34
CA CYS A 141 8.56 -3.77 -10.74
C CYS A 141 8.79 -3.72 -12.25
N LEU A 142 7.73 -3.66 -13.06
CA LEU A 142 7.82 -3.53 -14.52
C LEU A 142 8.47 -2.21 -14.93
N PHE A 143 8.10 -1.10 -14.28
CA PHE A 143 8.71 0.20 -14.51
C PHE A 143 10.22 0.16 -14.22
N GLY A 144 10.62 -0.40 -13.06
CA GLY A 144 12.03 -0.53 -12.68
C GLY A 144 12.83 -1.40 -13.65
N ALA A 145 12.28 -2.54 -14.06
CA ALA A 145 12.92 -3.44 -15.02
C ALA A 145 13.16 -2.76 -16.37
N LEU A 146 12.14 -2.09 -16.92
CA LEU A 146 12.25 -1.37 -18.18
C LEU A 146 13.28 -0.24 -18.11
N SER A 147 13.34 0.51 -16.99
CA SER A 147 14.30 1.59 -16.81
C SER A 147 15.75 1.10 -16.75
N ILE A 148 16.01 -0.07 -16.17
CA ILE A 148 17.35 -0.68 -16.14
C ILE A 148 17.75 -1.13 -17.55
N THR A 149 16.88 -1.84 -18.25
CA THR A 149 17.15 -2.32 -19.61
C THR A 149 17.40 -1.17 -20.59
N GLU A 150 16.65 -0.06 -20.48
CA GLU A 150 16.88 1.12 -21.33
C GLU A 150 18.24 1.78 -21.02
N LYS A 151 18.67 1.79 -19.75
CA LYS A 151 19.97 2.31 -19.36
C LYS A 151 21.12 1.46 -19.92
N GLU A 152 21.05 0.13 -19.80
CA GLU A 152 22.04 -0.80 -20.35
C GLU A 152 22.15 -0.67 -21.87
N ASN A 153 21.01 -0.56 -22.57
CA ASN A 153 21.00 -0.35 -24.02
C ASN A 153 21.64 0.99 -24.43
N LYS A 154 21.42 2.07 -23.67
CA LYS A 154 22.06 3.38 -23.92
C LYS A 154 23.57 3.34 -23.66
N GLU A 155 24.03 2.61 -22.66
CA GLU A 155 25.47 2.41 -22.38
C GLU A 155 26.14 1.59 -23.49
N LEU A 156 25.53 0.49 -23.94
CA LEU A 156 26.00 -0.32 -25.07
C LEU A 156 26.05 0.46 -26.39
N GLN A 157 25.06 1.32 -26.66
CA GLN A 157 25.11 2.20 -27.83
C GLN A 157 26.23 3.23 -27.74
N LYS A 158 26.49 3.82 -26.57
CA LYS A 158 27.61 4.74 -26.37
C LYS A 158 28.95 4.03 -26.59
N GLU A 159 29.15 2.85 -26.04
CA GLU A 159 30.40 2.08 -26.21
C GLU A 159 30.66 1.72 -27.67
N ASN A 160 29.61 1.30 -28.39
CA ASN A 160 29.70 1.00 -29.82
C ASN A 160 29.88 2.26 -30.70
N SER A 161 29.32 3.41 -30.30
CA SER A 161 29.48 4.68 -31.02
C SER A 161 30.87 5.31 -30.88
N ILE A 162 31.64 4.94 -29.84
CA ILE A 162 33.02 5.39 -29.62
C ILE A 162 34.03 4.53 -30.40
N LYS A 163 33.62 3.34 -30.88
CA LYS A 163 34.43 2.51 -31.79
C LYS A 163 33.93 2.59 -33.24
N PRO A 164 34.25 3.67 -33.97
CA PRO A 164 34.59 3.51 -35.36
C PRO A 164 36.04 3.99 -35.59
N ILE A 165 36.74 3.30 -36.49
CA ILE A 165 38.07 3.66 -37.04
C ILE A 165 39.30 3.14 -36.26
N LYS A 166 39.50 1.82 -36.24
CA LYS A 166 40.85 1.22 -36.34
C LYS A 166 40.92 -0.03 -37.21
N LEU A 167 39.98 -0.21 -38.15
CA LEU A 167 40.01 -1.34 -39.11
C LEU A 167 40.19 -0.92 -40.58
N LYS A 168 40.32 0.38 -40.89
CA LYS A 168 40.61 0.84 -42.27
C LYS A 168 42.05 1.28 -42.53
N GLN A 169 42.93 1.32 -41.52
CA GLN A 169 44.33 1.72 -41.72
C GLN A 169 45.30 0.56 -41.93
N VAL A 170 44.88 -0.70 -41.74
CA VAL A 170 45.76 -1.86 -41.99
C VAL A 170 45.73 -2.28 -43.46
N ASP A 171 44.60 -2.12 -44.15
CA ASP A 171 44.49 -2.50 -45.58
C ASP A 171 45.14 -1.49 -46.54
N SER A 172 45.31 -0.22 -46.13
CA SER A 172 45.99 0.79 -46.95
C SER A 172 47.52 0.76 -46.84
N LEU A 173 48.07 0.09 -45.81
CA LEU A 173 49.52 -0.07 -45.64
C LEU A 173 50.05 -1.36 -46.28
N SER A 174 49.25 -2.41 -46.45
CA SER A 174 49.71 -3.64 -47.11
C SER A 174 49.86 -3.49 -48.64
N ASN A 175 49.00 -2.68 -49.28
CA ASN A 175 49.04 -2.47 -50.73
C ASN A 175 50.13 -1.50 -51.23
N LYS A 176 50.83 -0.80 -50.33
CA LYS A 176 51.98 0.05 -50.70
C LYS A 176 53.33 -0.69 -50.65
N PHE A 177 53.41 -1.85 -50.00
CA PHE A 177 54.66 -2.61 -49.89
C PHE A 177 54.86 -3.66 -51.01
N PHE A 178 53.83 -3.97 -51.82
CA PHE A 178 53.91 -4.99 -52.87
C PHE A 178 54.07 -4.47 -54.31
N LYS A 179 54.35 -3.17 -54.51
CA LYS A 179 54.54 -2.58 -55.86
C LYS A 179 56.00 -2.34 -56.29
N HIS A 180 56.97 -2.87 -55.56
CA HIS A 180 58.36 -2.94 -56.01
C HIS A 180 58.89 -4.37 -55.87
N LYS A 181 58.59 -5.21 -56.86
CA LYS A 181 59.44 -6.30 -57.30
C LYS A 181 59.11 -6.63 -58.75
#